data_AF-A0A845Z5N0-F1
#
_entry.id   AF-A0A845Z5N0-F1
#
_cell.length_a   1.000
_cell.length_b   1.000
_cell.length_c   1.000
_cell.angle_alpha   90.00
_cell.angle_beta   90.00
_cell.angle_gamma   90.00
#
_symmetry.space_group_name_H-M   'P 1'
#
loop_
_entity.id
_entity.type
_entity.pdbx_description
1 polymer ?
#
loop_
_entity_poly.entity_id
_entity_poly.type
_entity_poly.pdbx_seq_one_letter_code
_entity_poly.pdbx_strand_id
1 'polypeptide(L)'
;MSMLLESDRSCPNYAEKSLERFRLINCKTLILSGTEDIKKLEKLGITKAKNRKFIAQKITNSKMVDLEGDTVYMMNQMPDKLLK
;
A
#
# COMPACT_ATOMS: atom_id res chain seq x y z
N MET A 1 20.53 1.69 -15.35
CA MET A 1 21.13 0.41 -15.72
C MET A 1 20.45 -0.67 -14.89
N SER A 2 19.87 -1.64 -15.57
CA SER A 2 18.94 -2.68 -15.12
C SER A 2 19.47 -3.56 -13.99
N MET A 3 18.70 -3.68 -12.92
CA MET A 3 18.58 -4.94 -12.16
C MET A 3 17.18 -5.49 -12.42
N LEU A 4 16.94 -5.86 -13.67
CA LEU A 4 15.94 -6.87 -13.99
C LEU A 4 16.68 -8.19 -13.80
N LEU A 5 16.45 -8.80 -12.64
CA LEU A 5 16.78 -10.20 -12.40
C LEU A 5 16.07 -11.01 -13.49
N GLU A 6 16.87 -11.55 -14.40
CA GLU A 6 16.48 -12.70 -15.21
C GLU A 6 16.26 -13.88 -14.26
N SER A 7 15.03 -14.03 -13.77
CA SER A 7 14.59 -15.24 -13.11
C SER A 7 13.31 -15.71 -13.78
N ASP A 8 13.47 -16.75 -14.58
CA ASP A 8 12.52 -17.80 -14.91
C ASP A 8 11.03 -17.40 -15.10
N ARG A 9 10.57 -17.51 -16.35
CA ARG A 9 9.20 -17.21 -16.79
C ARG A 9 8.24 -18.31 -16.30
N SER A 10 7.81 -18.26 -15.04
CA SER A 10 6.65 -19.06 -14.61
C SER A 10 5.84 -18.48 -13.44
N CYS A 11 6.36 -17.50 -12.70
CA CYS A 11 5.57 -16.79 -11.70
C CYS A 11 4.93 -15.55 -12.35
N PRO A 12 3.62 -15.54 -12.65
CA PRO A 12 2.97 -14.32 -13.11
C PRO A 12 3.24 -13.23 -12.05
N ASN A 13 3.78 -12.09 -12.48
CA ASN A 13 4.10 -10.95 -11.61
C ASN A 13 2.84 -10.54 -10.82
N TYR A 14 2.68 -11.12 -9.63
CA TYR A 14 1.45 -11.06 -8.84
C TYR A 14 1.15 -9.62 -8.45
N ALA A 15 2.19 -8.85 -8.13
CA ALA A 15 2.10 -7.45 -7.78
C ALA A 15 1.52 -6.63 -8.94
N GLU A 16 2.05 -6.81 -10.15
CA GLU A 16 1.60 -6.08 -11.35
C GLU A 16 0.15 -6.43 -11.73
N LYS A 17 -0.21 -7.71 -11.71
CA LYS A 17 -1.60 -8.13 -11.94
C LYS A 17 -2.56 -7.61 -10.85
N SER A 18 -2.09 -7.49 -9.62
CA SER A 18 -2.90 -6.97 -8.51
C SER A 18 -3.18 -5.48 -8.66
N LEU A 19 -2.23 -4.70 -9.19
CA LEU A 19 -2.44 -3.27 -9.48
C LEU A 19 -3.59 -3.01 -10.45
N GLU A 20 -3.69 -3.83 -11.49
CA GLU A 20 -4.76 -3.69 -12.48
C GLU A 20 -6.13 -4.10 -11.92
N ARG A 21 -6.17 -5.03 -10.96
CA ARG A 21 -7.41 -5.41 -10.27
C ARG A 21 -7.96 -4.30 -9.39
N PHE A 22 -7.11 -3.45 -8.80
CA PHE A 22 -7.60 -2.30 -8.03
C PHE A 22 -8.44 -1.33 -8.86
N ARG A 23 -8.21 -1.26 -10.18
CA ARG A 23 -9.03 -0.43 -11.08
C ARG A 23 -10.48 -0.90 -11.20
N LEU A 24 -10.77 -2.16 -10.84
CA LEU A 24 -12.12 -2.73 -10.88
C LEU A 24 -12.98 -2.27 -9.69
N ILE A 25 -12.38 -1.61 -8.68
CA ILE A 25 -13.11 -1.10 -7.52
C ILE A 25 -13.85 0.19 -7.92
N ASN A 26 -15.16 0.08 -8.08
CA ASN A 26 -16.03 1.18 -8.52
C ASN A 26 -16.79 1.88 -7.38
N CYS A 27 -16.65 1.40 -6.13
CA CYS A 27 -17.32 1.98 -4.97
C CYS A 27 -16.45 3.04 -4.27
N LYS A 28 -17.09 3.85 -3.40
CA LYS A 28 -16.37 4.77 -2.51
C LYS A 28 -15.44 3.97 -1.62
N THR A 29 -14.14 4.25 -1.69
CA THR A 29 -13.11 3.50 -0.99
C THR A 29 -12.34 4.41 -0.02
N LEU A 30 -12.25 4.00 1.24
CA LEU A 30 -11.37 4.63 2.23
C LEU A 30 -10.11 3.78 2.39
N ILE A 31 -8.94 4.40 2.24
CA ILE A 31 -7.64 3.76 2.43
C ILE A 31 -7.01 4.36 3.69
N LEU A 32 -6.78 3.54 4.70
CA LEU A 32 -6.13 3.95 5.94
C LEU A 32 -4.68 3.47 5.92
N SER A 33 -3.73 4.37 6.18
CA SER A 33 -2.31 4.01 6.19
C SER A 33 -1.62 4.50 7.46
N GLY A 34 -1.30 3.57 8.35
CA GLY A 34 -0.32 3.82 9.41
C GLY A 34 1.04 4.14 8.80
N THR A 35 1.70 5.19 9.29
CA THR A 35 2.92 5.73 8.70
C THR A 35 4.20 5.34 9.44
N GLU A 36 4.09 4.87 10.68
CA GLU A 36 5.25 4.70 11.56
C GLU A 36 6.14 3.53 11.14
N ASP A 37 5.54 2.39 10.77
CA ASP A 37 6.32 1.25 10.24
C ASP A 37 6.93 1.57 8.89
N ILE A 38 6.25 2.39 8.06
CA ILE A 38 6.76 2.81 6.77
C ILE A 38 8.04 3.64 6.94
N LYS A 39 8.10 4.53 7.93
CA LYS A 39 9.33 5.27 8.25
C LYS A 39 10.49 4.33 8.63
N LYS A 40 10.21 3.28 9.40
CA LYS A 40 11.21 2.27 9.78
C LYS A 40 11.69 1.49 8.56
N LEU A 41 10.77 1.02 7.71
CA LEU A 41 11.10 0.29 6.49
C LEU A 41 11.87 1.15 5.48
N GLU A 42 11.58 2.45 5.43
CA GLU A 42 12.33 3.40 4.60
C GLU A 42 13.75 3.64 5.10
N LYS A 43 13.95 3.77 6.42
CA LYS A 43 15.29 3.82 7.03
C LYS A 43 16.11 2.57 6.75
N LEU A 44 15.47 1.40 6.66
CA LEU A 44 16.11 0.13 6.32
C LEU A 44 16.36 -0.05 4.81
N GLY A 45 15.93 0.90 3.96
CA GLY A 45 16.08 0.81 2.51
C GLY A 45 15.15 -0.20 1.83
N ILE A 46 14.16 -0.74 2.54
CA ILE A 46 13.26 -1.79 2.05
C ILE A 46 12.17 -1.21 1.15
N THR A 47 11.64 -0.03 1.48
CA THR A 47 10.58 0.62 0.69
C THR A 47 10.68 2.14 0.79
N LYS A 48 10.12 2.86 -0.18
CA LYS A 48 10.00 4.32 -0.11
C LYS A 48 8.60 4.69 0.33
N ALA A 49 8.47 5.68 1.21
CA ALA A 49 7.17 6.13 1.72
C ALA A 49 6.23 6.53 0.57
N LYS A 50 6.76 7.11 -0.51
CA LYS A 50 5.97 7.47 -1.71
C LYS A 50 5.27 6.28 -2.39
N ASN A 51 5.82 5.08 -2.26
CA ASN A 51 5.26 3.90 -2.93
C ASN A 51 3.87 3.60 -2.38
N ARG A 52 3.56 3.88 -1.11
CA ARG A 52 2.24 3.59 -0.51
C ARG A 52 1.05 4.21 -1.25
N LYS A 53 1.28 5.28 -2.02
CA LYS A 53 0.24 6.01 -2.74
C LYS A 53 -0.22 5.32 -4.03
N PHE A 54 0.44 4.25 -4.49
CA PHE A 54 0.08 3.59 -5.77
C PHE A 54 -1.35 3.04 -5.78
N ILE A 55 -1.87 2.58 -4.63
CA ILE A 55 -3.23 2.02 -4.53
C ILE A 55 -4.27 3.12 -4.76
N ALA A 56 -4.09 4.26 -4.10
CA ALA A 56 -4.98 5.42 -4.25
C ALA A 56 -4.98 5.97 -5.69
N GLN A 57 -3.87 5.85 -6.41
CA GLN A 57 -3.78 6.23 -7.83
C GLN A 57 -4.52 5.27 -8.77
N LYS A 58 -4.77 4.04 -8.35
CA LYS A 58 -5.43 3.01 -9.17
C LYS A 58 -6.93 2.90 -8.90
N ILE A 59 -7.39 3.27 -7.70
CA ILE A 59 -8.81 3.29 -7.34
C ILE A 59 -9.35 4.71 -7.53
N THR A 60 -10.09 4.94 -8.61
CA THR A 60 -10.57 6.27 -9.03
C THR A 60 -11.41 6.99 -7.97
N ASN A 61 -12.18 6.25 -7.17
CA ASN A 61 -13.07 6.80 -6.13
C ASN A 61 -12.54 6.52 -4.72
N SER A 62 -11.25 6.77 -4.50
CA SER A 62 -10.60 6.54 -3.22
C SER A 62 -10.22 7.82 -2.49
N LYS A 63 -10.29 7.77 -1.15
CA LYS A 63 -9.69 8.75 -0.25
C LYS A 63 -8.66 8.03 0.60
N MET A 64 -7.43 8.52 0.58
CA MET A 64 -6.36 8.03 1.45
C MET A 64 -6.22 8.94 2.66
N VAL A 65 -6.13 8.34 3.85
CA VAL A 65 -5.86 9.03 5.12
C VAL A 65 -4.59 8.44 5.72
N ASP A 66 -3.57 9.27 5.84
CA ASP A 66 -2.37 8.92 6.58
C ASP A 66 -2.66 9.07 8.08
N LEU A 67 -2.39 8.00 8.83
CA LEU A 67 -2.51 7.96 10.27
C LEU A 67 -1.11 8.13 10.87
N GLU A 68 -0.82 9.34 11.36
CA GLU A 68 0.48 9.67 11.93
C GLU A 68 0.68 8.99 13.29
N GLY A 69 1.87 8.43 13.51
CA GLY A 69 2.18 7.67 14.72
C GLY A 69 1.65 6.24 14.74
N ASP A 70 0.80 5.87 13.76
CA ASP A 70 0.18 4.56 13.70
C ASP A 70 0.92 3.57 12.79
N THR A 71 0.64 2.29 13.00
CA THR A 71 1.30 1.14 12.36
C THR A 71 0.39 0.49 11.32
N VAL A 72 0.95 -0.33 10.42
CA VAL A 72 0.14 -1.10 9.46
C VAL A 72 -0.76 -2.13 10.15
N TYR A 73 -0.44 -2.49 11.39
CA TYR A 73 -1.17 -3.44 12.22
C TYR A 73 -2.34 -2.83 12.98
N MET A 74 -2.51 -1.51 12.98
CA MET A 74 -3.45 -0.84 13.87
C MET A 74 -4.93 -1.18 13.58
N MET A 75 -5.26 -1.51 12.33
CA MET A 75 -6.58 -2.02 11.95
C MET A 75 -6.98 -3.29 12.70
N ASN A 76 -6.00 -4.09 13.14
CA ASN A 76 -6.23 -5.33 13.89
C ASN A 76 -6.15 -5.14 15.42
N GLN A 77 -5.58 -4.04 15.90
CA GLN A 77 -5.23 -3.88 17.32
C GLN A 77 -6.08 -2.85 18.05
N MET A 78 -6.59 -1.81 17.37
CA MET A 78 -7.33 -0.72 18.01
C MET A 78 -8.46 -0.19 17.11
N PRO A 79 -9.48 -1.00 16.77
CA PRO A 79 -10.57 -0.60 15.88
C PRO A 79 -11.33 0.65 16.39
N ASP A 80 -11.44 0.82 17.70
CA ASP A 80 -12.16 1.95 18.32
C ASP A 80 -11.52 3.32 18.02
N LYS A 81 -10.21 3.35 17.72
CA LYS A 81 -9.53 4.59 17.30
C LYS A 81 -9.86 4.98 15.85
N LEU A 82 -10.29 4.02 15.04
CA LEU A 82 -10.67 4.24 13.64
C LEU A 82 -12.14 4.65 13.47
N LEU A 83 -12.96 4.40 14.49
CA LEU A 83 -14.43 4.61 14.47
C LEU A 83 -14.87 5.97 15.04
N LYS A 84 -13.93 6.87 15.34
CA LYS A 84 -14.23 8.26 15.73
C LYS A 84 -14.47 9.14 14.51
#